data_AF-A0A8C9I677-F1
#
_entry.id   AF-A0A8C9I677-F1
#
_cell.length_a   1.000
_cell.length_b   1.000
_cell.length_c   1.000
_cell.angle_alpha   90.00
_cell.angle_beta   90.00
_cell.angle_gamma   90.00
#
_symmetry.space_group_name_H-M   'P 1'
#
loop_
_entity.id
_entity.type
_entity.pdbx_description
1 polymer ?
#
loop_
_entity_poly.entity_id
_entity_poly.type
_entity_poly.pdbx_seq_one_letter_code
_entity_poly.pdbx_strand_id
1 'polypeptide(L)'
;TLSVRRVNEDICRIYESAQRIDSITFLPSSDFHLKWKIQTRIANEKYLRTHKEVEWLISGFFREIFLKRPDNILEFAADYFTDPRLPSKIHMQLIKDKKVA
;
A
#
# COMPACT_ATOMS: atom_id res chain seq x y z
N THR A 1 -3.57 13.35 16.35
CA THR A 1 -3.51 11.90 16.05
C THR A 1 -4.41 11.63 14.86
N LEU A 2 -3.84 11.53 13.65
CA LEU A 2 -4.65 11.17 12.47
C LEU A 2 -5.10 9.72 12.64
N SER A 3 -6.39 9.53 12.93
CA SER A 3 -7.00 8.20 13.01
C SER A 3 -6.80 7.50 11.68
N VAL A 4 -6.34 6.25 11.72
CA VAL A 4 -6.17 5.35 10.56
C VAL A 4 -7.40 5.32 9.64
N ARG A 5 -8.59 5.67 10.16
CA ARG A 5 -9.82 5.85 9.38
C ARG A 5 -9.76 7.01 8.38
N ARG A 6 -9.18 8.15 8.76
CA ARG A 6 -9.09 9.35 7.90
C ARG A 6 -8.15 9.13 6.73
N VAL A 7 -7.00 8.50 6.97
CA VAL A 7 -6.05 8.12 5.91
C VAL A 7 -6.68 7.13 4.93
N ASN A 8 -7.49 6.19 5.42
CA ASN A 8 -8.22 5.26 4.55
C ASN A 8 -9.29 5.96 3.69
N GLU A 9 -10.01 6.94 4.23
CA GLU A 9 -10.97 7.76 3.47
C GLU A 9 -10.28 8.62 2.41
N ASP A 10 -9.13 9.21 2.73
CA ASP A 10 -8.36 10.02 1.80
C ASP A 10 -7.76 9.17 0.66
N ILE A 11 -7.26 7.96 0.97
CA ILE A 11 -6.82 6.98 -0.04
C ILE A 11 -8.01 6.52 -0.91
N CYS A 12 -9.19 6.31 -0.33
CA CYS A 12 -10.40 6.00 -1.12
C CYS A 12 -10.78 7.14 -2.05
N ARG A 13 -10.70 8.41 -1.61
CA ARG A 13 -10.98 9.58 -2.45
C ARG A 13 -9.97 9.74 -3.58
N ILE A 14 -8.69 9.42 -3.35
CA ILE A 14 -7.64 9.45 -4.38
C ILE A 14 -7.89 8.34 -5.42
N TYR A 15 -8.30 7.14 -4.99
CA TYR A 15 -8.69 6.07 -5.92
C TYR A 15 -9.97 6.39 -6.70
N GLU A 16 -10.98 6.98 -6.06
CA GLU A 16 -12.23 7.42 -6.71
C GLU A 16 -11.99 8.55 -7.72
N SER A 17 -11.04 9.45 -7.45
CA SER A 17 -10.66 10.52 -8.39
C SER A 17 -9.81 10.01 -9.55
N ALA A 18 -8.92 9.04 -9.33
CA ALA A 18 -8.20 8.35 -10.41
C ALA A 18 -9.13 7.53 -11.32
N GLN A 19 -10.19 6.93 -10.76
CA GLN A 19 -11.20 6.17 -11.51
C GLN A 19 -12.25 7.02 -12.22
N ARG A 20 -12.34 8.31 -11.89
CA ARG A 20 -13.23 9.26 -12.58
C ARG A 20 -12.86 9.44 -14.06
N ILE A 21 -11.63 9.11 -14.44
CA ILE A 21 -11.16 9.21 -15.83
C ILE A 21 -11.64 8.01 -16.67
N ASP A 22 -11.85 6.85 -16.05
CA ASP A 22 -12.37 5.65 -16.72
C ASP A 22 -13.92 5.55 -16.64
N SER A 23 -14.58 6.41 -15.85
CA SER A 23 -16.00 6.27 -15.47
C SER A 23 -16.93 7.40 -15.93
N ILE A 24 -16.64 8.12 -17.02
CA ILE A 24 -17.59 9.14 -17.53
C ILE A 24 -18.87 8.48 -18.10
N THR A 25 -18.90 7.17 -18.29
CA THR A 25 -20.11 6.45 -18.69
C THR A 25 -20.55 5.51 -17.57
N PHE A 26 -21.86 5.51 -17.28
CA PHE A 26 -22.56 4.64 -16.34
C PHE A 26 -22.59 5.10 -14.88
N LEU A 27 -23.72 5.71 -14.47
CA LEU A 27 -24.13 5.81 -13.06
C LEU A 27 -24.57 4.41 -12.60
N PRO A 28 -23.76 3.66 -11.83
CA PRO A 28 -24.14 2.32 -11.43
C PRO A 28 -25.08 2.41 -10.22
N SER A 29 -26.03 1.49 -10.11
CA SER A 29 -26.81 1.29 -8.89
C SER A 29 -25.88 1.00 -7.70
N SER A 30 -26.35 1.32 -6.47
CA SER A 30 -25.62 1.11 -5.22
C SER A 30 -25.03 -0.29 -5.07
N ASP A 31 -25.75 -1.30 -5.59
CA ASP A 31 -25.35 -2.71 -5.56
C ASP A 31 -24.13 -3.01 -6.43
N PHE A 32 -24.01 -2.37 -7.60
CA PHE A 32 -22.85 -2.54 -8.46
C PHE A 32 -21.60 -1.94 -7.81
N HIS A 33 -21.73 -0.77 -7.18
CA HIS A 33 -20.63 -0.13 -6.48
C HIS A 33 -20.12 -1.00 -5.31
N LEU A 34 -21.02 -1.60 -4.52
CA LEU A 34 -20.62 -2.50 -3.45
C LEU A 34 -19.92 -3.76 -3.97
N LYS A 35 -20.48 -4.42 -5.00
CA LYS A 35 -19.89 -5.62 -5.60
C LYS A 35 -18.49 -5.33 -6.14
N TRP A 36 -18.32 -4.20 -6.82
CA TRP A 36 -17.02 -3.77 -7.34
C TRP A 36 -16.00 -3.52 -6.20
N LYS A 37 -16.38 -2.78 -5.16
CA LYS A 37 -15.50 -2.55 -3.98
C LYS A 37 -15.07 -3.87 -3.34
N ILE A 38 -15.99 -4.82 -3.20
CA ILE A 38 -15.70 -6.14 -2.63
C ILE A 38 -14.69 -6.89 -3.50
N GLN A 39 -14.91 -6.96 -4.82
CA GLN A 39 -14.01 -7.65 -5.73
C GLN A 39 -12.61 -7.02 -5.74
N THR A 40 -12.53 -5.68 -5.73
CA THR A 40 -11.25 -4.96 -5.63
C THR A 40 -10.53 -5.28 -4.32
N ARG A 41 -11.24 -5.31 -3.19
CA ARG A 41 -10.64 -5.69 -1.90
C ARG A 41 -10.11 -7.13 -1.89
N ILE A 42 -10.86 -8.07 -2.47
CA ILE A 42 -10.44 -9.47 -2.60
C ILE A 42 -9.19 -9.58 -3.49
N ALA A 43 -9.17 -8.88 -4.62
CA ALA A 43 -8.03 -8.87 -5.53
C ALA A 43 -6.78 -8.28 -4.86
N ASN A 44 -6.92 -7.16 -4.15
CA ASN A 44 -5.83 -6.53 -3.41
C ASN A 44 -5.31 -7.44 -2.29
N GLU A 45 -6.20 -8.08 -1.54
CA GLU A 45 -5.80 -9.04 -0.50
C GLU A 45 -5.03 -10.22 -1.11
N LYS A 46 -5.53 -10.80 -2.20
CA LYS A 46 -4.85 -11.88 -2.91
C LYS A 46 -3.46 -11.44 -3.36
N TYR A 47 -3.34 -10.23 -3.92
CA TYR A 47 -2.07 -9.66 -4.33
C TYR A 47 -1.11 -9.53 -3.14
N LEU A 48 -1.54 -8.94 -2.03
CA LEU A 48 -0.71 -8.77 -0.84
C LEU A 48 -0.28 -10.10 -0.21
N ARG A 49 -1.14 -11.13 -0.26
CA ARG A 49 -0.81 -12.48 0.23
C ARG A 49 0.25 -13.18 -0.62
N THR A 50 0.24 -12.98 -1.94
CA THR A 50 1.20 -13.64 -2.85
C THR A 50 2.52 -12.88 -3.00
N HIS A 51 2.53 -11.56 -2.79
CA HIS A 51 3.68 -10.68 -3.03
C HIS A 51 4.34 -10.29 -1.70
N LYS A 52 5.17 -11.19 -1.18
CA LYS A 52 5.92 -11.02 0.09
C LYS A 52 6.86 -9.81 0.07
N GLU A 53 7.30 -9.36 -1.09
CA GLU A 53 8.09 -8.13 -1.24
C GLU A 53 7.39 -6.91 -0.64
N VAL A 54 6.06 -6.83 -0.75
CA VAL A 54 5.28 -5.70 -0.25
C VAL A 54 5.21 -5.74 1.28
N GLU A 55 5.10 -6.94 1.86
CA GLU A 55 5.15 -7.14 3.32
C GLU A 55 6.51 -6.70 3.88
N TRP A 56 7.60 -7.10 3.24
CA TRP A 56 8.96 -6.71 3.63
C TRP A 56 9.21 -5.21 3.47
N LEU A 57 8.72 -4.62 2.38
CA LEU A 57 8.81 -3.19 2.12
C LEU A 57 8.13 -2.38 3.23
N ILE A 58 6.88 -2.71 3.56
CA ILE A 58 6.09 -1.99 4.56
C ILE A 58 6.66 -2.20 5.97
N SER A 59 7.00 -3.44 6.32
CA SER A 59 7.54 -3.77 7.64
C SER A 59 8.91 -3.13 7.87
N GLY A 60 9.76 -3.12 6.83
CA GLY A 60 11.05 -2.44 6.86
C GLY A 60 10.91 -0.94 7.08
N PHE A 61 9.96 -0.29 6.40
CA PHE A 61 9.69 1.13 6.58
C PHE A 61 9.24 1.47 8.00
N PHE A 62 8.26 0.75 8.54
CA PHE A 62 7.79 0.96 9.91
C PHE A 62 8.88 0.73 10.94
N ARG A 63 9.72 -0.30 10.76
CA ARG A 63 10.86 -0.56 11.63
C ARG A 63 11.78 0.66 11.71
N GLU A 64 12.11 1.26 10.57
CA GLU A 64 12.96 2.45 10.55
C GLU A 64 12.30 3.68 11.18
N ILE A 65 10.99 3.87 10.98
CA ILE A 65 10.23 4.93 11.68
C ILE A 65 10.31 4.76 13.19
N PHE A 66 10.07 3.55 13.70
CA PHE A 66 10.07 3.30 15.14
C PHE A 66 11.46 3.46 15.77
N LEU A 67 12.51 3.15 14.99
CA LEU A 67 13.90 3.30 15.43
C LEU A 67 14.36 4.76 15.40
N LYS A 68 14.12 5.48 14.31
CA LYS A 68 14.64 6.85 14.11
C LYS A 68 13.72 7.93 14.66
N ARG A 69 12.43 7.64 14.84
CA ARG A 69 11.38 8.57 15.27
C ARG A 69 11.50 9.94 14.59
N PRO A 70 11.39 9.99 13.25
CA PRO A 70 11.56 11.24 12.51
C PRO A 70 10.44 12.24 12.83
N ASP A 71 10.79 13.52 12.89
CA ASP A 71 9.83 14.60 13.10
C ASP A 71 8.89 14.78 11.88
N ASN A 72 9.40 14.55 10.66
CA ASN A 72 8.66 14.61 9.41
C ASN A 72 8.59 13.24 8.73
N ILE A 73 7.43 12.58 8.83
CA ILE A 73 7.23 11.23 8.28
C ILE A 73 7.18 11.24 6.75
N LEU A 74 6.69 12.32 6.12
CA LEU A 74 6.52 12.37 4.67
C LEU A 74 7.85 12.52 3.95
N GLU A 75 8.71 13.38 4.46
CA GLU A 75 10.09 13.54 3.96
C GLU A 75 10.89 12.25 4.18
N PHE A 76 10.75 11.64 5.36
CA PHE A 76 11.36 10.35 5.63
C PHE A 76 10.87 9.24 4.67
N ALA A 77 9.58 9.25 4.32
CA ALA A 77 9.03 8.32 3.33
C ALA A 77 9.62 8.56 1.94
N ALA A 78 9.73 9.83 1.51
CA ALA A 78 10.33 10.18 0.23
C ALA A 78 11.76 9.65 0.14
N ASP A 79 12.60 9.92 1.15
CA ASP A 79 13.99 9.44 1.19
C ASP A 79 14.08 7.90 1.22
N TYR A 80 13.22 7.25 2.03
CA TYR A 80 13.23 5.81 2.14
C TYR A 80 12.83 5.12 0.84
N PHE A 81 11.70 5.52 0.24
CA PHE A 81 11.15 4.86 -0.96
C PHE A 81 11.88 5.24 -2.25
N THR A 82 12.68 6.32 -2.24
CA THR A 82 13.54 6.68 -3.38
C THR A 82 14.96 6.13 -3.28
N ASP A 83 15.34 5.45 -2.19
CA ASP A 83 16.66 4.82 -2.05
C ASP A 83 16.85 3.76 -3.16
N PRO A 84 17.81 3.95 -4.11
CA PRO A 84 18.01 3.01 -5.21
C PRO A 84 18.49 1.63 -4.75
N ARG A 85 18.95 1.51 -3.50
CA ARG A 85 19.40 0.24 -2.90
C ARG A 85 18.26 -0.53 -2.26
N LEU A 86 17.09 0.09 -2.06
CA LEU A 86 15.94 -0.54 -1.40
C LEU A 86 15.47 -1.82 -2.10
N PRO A 87 15.34 -1.89 -3.44
CA PRO A 87 14.93 -3.12 -4.12
C PRO A 87 15.88 -4.29 -3.83
N SER A 88 17.19 -4.03 -3.84
CA SER A 88 18.21 -5.05 -3.54
C SER A 88 18.12 -5.52 -2.09
N LYS A 89 17.90 -4.60 -1.13
CA LYS A 89 17.70 -4.94 0.29
C LYS A 89 16.50 -5.89 0.47
N ILE A 90 15.38 -5.58 -0.18
CA ILE A 90 14.16 -6.40 -0.10
C ILE A 90 14.39 -7.77 -0.76
N HIS A 91 15.01 -7.81 -1.93
CA HIS A 91 15.31 -9.06 -2.62
C HIS A 91 16.19 -9.98 -1.77
N MET A 92 17.19 -9.42 -1.08
CA MET A 92 18.02 -10.20 -0.16
C MET A 92 17.21 -10.77 1.02
N GLN A 93 16.25 -10.03 1.57
CA GLN A 93 15.39 -10.56 2.64
C GLN A 93 14.48 -11.68 2.13
N LEU A 94 13.91 -11.54 0.95
CA LEU A 94 13.10 -12.58 0.32
C LEU A 94 13.87 -13.90 0.11
N ILE A 95 15.12 -13.82 -0.33
CA ILE A 95 15.96 -15.01 -0.48
C ILE A 95 16.21 -15.67 0.87
N LYS A 96 16.45 -14.89 1.92
CA LYS A 96 16.67 -15.42 3.27
C LYS A 96 15.44 -16.16 3.78
N ASP A 97 14.26 -15.55 3.65
CA ASP A 97 12.98 -16.17 4.03
C ASP A 97 12.76 -17.51 3.32
N LYS A 98 13.00 -17.55 1.99
CA LYS A 98 12.86 -18.78 1.19
C LYS A 98 13.84 -19.90 1.58
N LYS A 99 14.97 -19.57 2.21
CA LYS A 99 15.95 -20.56 2.68
C LYS A 99 15.62 -21.13 4.06
N VAL A 100 14.73 -20.47 4.80
CA VAL A 100 14.35 -20.84 6.17
C VAL A 100 13.03 -21.62 6.21
N ALA A 101 12.19 -21.50 5.17
CA ALA A 101 10.96 -22.27 4.95
C ALA A 101 11.25 -23.62 4.28
#